data_AF-A0A9J6ZUQ3-F1
#
_entry.id   AF-A0A9J6ZUQ3-F1
#
_cell.length_a   1.000
_cell.length_b   1.000
_cell.length_c   1.000
_cell.angle_alpha   90.00
_cell.angle_beta   90.00
_cell.angle_gamma   90.00
#
_symmetry.space_group_name_H-M   'P 1'
#
loop_
_entity.id
_entity.type
_entity.pdbx_description
1 polymer ?
#
loop_
_entity_poly.entity_id
_entity_poly.type
_entity_poly.pdbx_seq_one_letter_code
_entity_poly.pdbx_strand_id
1 'polypeptide(L)'
;MTIPDSVLEEIRARAKESWPDDKDMREYSVKEEIDGYRQFQSIDFTGITEKQKEQIIESAQEMYEGWDEVASEIEDEIEALKELKEYEHPNIAKELLNQWRKEAEEENERYFRLQLEEIEKRVRQHESIKNTRREIDPLKQILIELEDIVGNECYNGNIQNYSSWGELESEGRSFRYPVKFFDGKKEHKKWNVTKDIPSEELITGYYPFGANELNIYRALHKVLKHLEKNYGFKLPKT
;
A
#
# COMPACT_ATOMS: atom_id res chain seq x y z
N MET A 1 -4.27 -41.80 8.71
CA MET A 1 -2.88 -41.94 8.23
C MET A 1 -1.97 -42.20 9.41
N THR A 2 -0.89 -42.96 9.25
CA THR A 2 0.07 -43.28 10.32
C THR A 2 1.15 -42.21 10.38
N ILE A 3 1.47 -41.72 11.59
CA ILE A 3 2.54 -40.74 11.81
C ILE A 3 3.87 -41.51 11.86
N PRO A 4 4.89 -41.11 11.09
CA PRO A 4 6.21 -41.73 11.16
C PRO A 4 6.81 -41.63 12.56
N ASP A 5 7.48 -42.69 13.02
CA ASP A 5 8.10 -42.73 14.36
C ASP A 5 9.11 -41.59 14.57
N SER A 6 9.84 -41.21 13.52
CA SER A 6 10.80 -40.09 13.58
C SER A 6 10.13 -38.76 13.92
N VAL A 7 8.97 -38.48 13.32
CA VAL A 7 8.19 -37.25 13.57
C VAL A 7 7.58 -37.28 14.97
N LEU A 8 7.07 -38.45 15.39
CA LEU A 8 6.49 -38.60 16.72
C LEU A 8 7.53 -38.38 17.84
N GLU A 9 8.76 -38.88 17.64
CA GLU A 9 9.85 -38.65 18.60
C GLU A 9 10.30 -37.20 18.64
N GLU A 10 10.33 -36.50 17.50
CA GLU A 10 10.60 -35.06 17.44
C GLU A 10 9.53 -34.24 18.18
N ILE A 11 8.24 -34.51 17.92
CA ILE A 11 7.12 -33.87 18.62
C ILE A 11 7.23 -34.07 20.14
N ARG A 12 7.53 -35.30 20.58
CA ARG A 12 7.71 -35.61 22.02
C ARG A 12 8.92 -34.90 22.61
N ALA A 13 10.01 -34.79 21.86
CA ALA A 13 11.22 -34.10 22.30
C ALA A 13 10.94 -32.60 22.52
N ARG A 14 10.31 -31.93 21.55
CA ARG A 14 9.92 -30.52 21.65
C ARG A 14 8.96 -30.26 22.80
N ALA A 15 7.90 -31.07 22.93
CA ALA A 15 6.96 -30.92 24.04
C ALA A 15 7.66 -31.04 25.40
N LYS A 16 8.63 -31.96 25.54
CA LYS A 16 9.42 -32.12 26.76
C LYS A 16 10.36 -30.95 27.02
N GLU A 17 10.90 -30.32 25.98
CA GLU A 17 11.74 -29.14 26.10
C GLU A 17 10.93 -27.91 26.53
N SER A 18 9.77 -27.67 25.91
CA SER A 18 8.89 -26.56 26.25
C SER A 18 8.25 -26.70 27.63
N TRP A 19 7.96 -27.94 28.04
CA TRP A 19 7.28 -28.25 29.30
C TRP A 19 8.00 -29.37 30.11
N PRO A 20 9.18 -29.10 30.70
CA PRO A 20 9.99 -30.14 31.33
C PRO A 20 9.31 -30.87 32.49
N ASP A 21 8.62 -30.11 33.34
CA ASP A 21 8.03 -30.60 34.60
C ASP A 21 6.50 -30.69 34.57
N ASP A 22 5.86 -30.20 33.50
CA ASP A 22 4.41 -30.22 33.36
C ASP A 22 3.98 -31.39 32.46
N LYS A 23 3.41 -32.43 33.07
CA LYS A 23 2.99 -33.63 32.33
C LYS A 23 1.74 -33.38 31.50
N ASP A 24 0.81 -32.57 32.00
CA ASP A 24 -0.48 -32.34 31.35
C ASP A 24 -0.27 -31.45 30.12
N MET A 25 0.56 -30.41 30.24
CA MET A 25 0.94 -29.57 29.09
C MET A 25 1.71 -30.34 28.03
N ARG A 26 2.59 -31.29 28.41
CA ARG A 26 3.26 -32.17 27.43
C ARG A 26 2.27 -33.02 26.65
N GLU A 27 1.33 -33.67 27.33
CA GLU A 27 0.32 -34.51 26.67
C GLU A 27 -0.58 -33.68 25.75
N TYR A 28 -0.93 -32.47 26.18
CA TYR A 28 -1.69 -31.52 25.37
C TYR A 28 -0.92 -31.10 24.11
N SER A 29 0.31 -30.60 24.25
CA SER A 29 1.13 -30.16 23.11
C SER A 29 1.43 -31.30 22.13
N VAL A 30 1.73 -32.51 22.61
CA VAL A 30 1.94 -33.68 21.73
C VAL A 30 0.67 -33.98 20.94
N LYS A 31 -0.52 -33.84 21.54
CA LYS A 31 -1.79 -34.08 20.86
C LYS A 31 -2.04 -33.03 19.78
N GLU A 32 -1.85 -31.74 20.09
CA GLU A 32 -2.01 -30.66 19.10
C GLU A 32 -1.09 -30.85 17.90
N GLU A 33 0.19 -31.11 18.15
CA GLU A 33 1.20 -31.36 17.12
C GLU A 33 0.87 -32.59 16.25
N ILE A 34 0.35 -33.65 16.86
CA ILE A 34 -0.14 -34.85 16.14
C ILE A 34 -1.31 -34.50 15.22
N ASP A 35 -2.24 -33.67 15.70
CA ASP A 35 -3.41 -33.26 14.94
C ASP A 35 -2.99 -32.29 13.80
N GLY A 36 -2.06 -31.36 14.05
CA GLY A 36 -1.45 -30.51 13.03
C GLY A 36 -0.70 -31.31 11.96
N TYR A 37 0.08 -32.32 12.34
CA TYR A 37 0.76 -33.18 11.37
C TYR A 37 -0.24 -33.99 10.52
N ARG A 38 -1.35 -34.44 11.10
CA ARG A 38 -2.42 -35.09 10.34
C ARG A 38 -3.09 -34.14 9.36
N GLN A 39 -3.28 -32.87 9.75
CA GLN A 39 -3.76 -31.83 8.86
C GLN A 39 -2.79 -31.66 7.69
N PHE A 40 -1.50 -31.48 7.97
CA PHE A 40 -0.44 -31.42 6.94
C PHE A 40 -0.50 -32.60 5.96
N GLN A 41 -0.64 -33.84 6.46
CA GLN A 41 -0.76 -35.03 5.60
C GLN A 41 -2.04 -35.04 4.74
N SER A 42 -3.09 -34.32 5.14
CA SER A 42 -4.36 -34.24 4.44
C SER A 42 -4.45 -33.10 3.42
N ILE A 43 -3.46 -32.20 3.38
CA ILE A 43 -3.43 -31.06 2.46
C ILE A 43 -3.47 -31.54 1.00
N ASP A 44 -4.38 -30.93 0.23
CA ASP A 44 -4.54 -31.21 -1.19
C ASP A 44 -3.64 -30.32 -2.05
N PHE A 45 -2.57 -30.92 -2.58
CA PHE A 45 -1.64 -30.28 -3.51
C PHE A 45 -2.06 -30.42 -4.99
N THR A 46 -3.31 -30.81 -5.29
CA THR A 46 -3.79 -30.95 -6.67
C THR A 46 -3.64 -29.62 -7.44
N GLY A 47 -2.99 -29.67 -8.60
CA GLY A 47 -2.73 -28.50 -9.44
C GLY A 47 -1.50 -27.67 -9.03
N ILE A 48 -0.76 -28.12 -8.01
CA ILE A 48 0.51 -27.55 -7.55
C ILE A 48 1.65 -28.39 -8.13
N THR A 49 2.69 -27.74 -8.66
CA THR A 49 3.87 -28.46 -9.17
C THR A 49 4.74 -28.93 -8.01
N GLU A 50 5.55 -29.98 -8.19
CA GLU A 50 6.46 -30.45 -7.14
C GLU A 50 7.42 -29.35 -6.66
N LYS A 51 7.94 -28.53 -7.58
CA LYS A 51 8.78 -27.37 -7.22
C LYS A 51 8.04 -26.39 -6.28
N GLN A 52 6.79 -26.04 -6.61
CA GLN A 52 5.99 -25.12 -5.79
C GLN A 52 5.67 -25.74 -4.43
N LYS A 53 5.34 -27.03 -4.41
CA LYS A 53 5.09 -27.77 -3.18
C LYS A 53 6.32 -27.79 -2.27
N GLU A 54 7.50 -28.08 -2.83
CA GLU A 54 8.77 -28.03 -2.08
C GLU A 54 9.02 -26.63 -1.50
N GLN A 55 8.84 -25.58 -2.31
CA GLN A 55 9.00 -24.19 -1.86
C GLN A 55 8.08 -23.83 -0.70
N ILE A 56 6.78 -24.16 -0.80
CA ILE A 56 5.76 -23.85 0.21
C ILE A 56 6.05 -24.59 1.53
N ILE A 57 6.41 -25.88 1.44
CA ILE A 57 6.72 -26.68 2.63
C ILE A 57 8.00 -26.16 3.29
N GLU A 58 9.05 -25.90 2.52
CA GLU A 58 10.33 -25.38 3.02
C GLU A 58 10.13 -24.04 3.73
N SER A 59 9.41 -23.08 3.12
CA SER A 59 9.19 -21.77 3.74
C SER A 59 8.36 -21.84 5.02
N ALA A 60 7.31 -22.68 5.05
CA ALA A 60 6.48 -22.85 6.25
C ALA A 60 7.30 -23.45 7.41
N GLN A 61 8.12 -24.46 7.14
CA GLN A 61 8.96 -25.11 8.14
C GLN A 61 10.17 -24.26 8.59
N GLU A 62 10.60 -23.29 7.77
CA GLU A 62 11.60 -22.29 8.18
C GLU A 62 11.02 -21.25 9.16
N MET A 63 9.72 -20.96 9.04
CA MET A 63 9.05 -19.91 9.82
C MET A 63 8.44 -20.43 11.13
N TYR A 64 7.89 -21.65 11.09
CA TYR A 64 7.14 -22.22 12.19
C TYR A 64 7.73 -23.56 12.63
N GLU A 65 7.74 -23.77 13.94
CA GLU A 65 8.12 -25.05 14.51
C GLU A 65 6.89 -25.96 14.65
N GLY A 66 5.74 -25.41 15.02
CA GLY A 66 4.51 -26.18 15.26
C GLY A 66 3.91 -26.77 13.98
N TRP A 67 3.47 -28.02 14.04
CA TRP A 67 2.89 -28.68 12.86
C TRP A 67 1.52 -28.12 12.48
N ASP A 68 0.78 -27.56 13.44
CA ASP A 68 -0.48 -26.86 13.21
C ASP A 68 -0.27 -25.54 12.45
N GLU A 69 0.71 -24.74 12.88
CA GLU A 69 1.11 -23.48 12.22
C GLU A 69 1.65 -23.76 10.81
N VAL A 70 2.53 -24.76 10.67
CA VAL A 70 3.06 -25.20 9.37
C VAL A 70 1.92 -25.62 8.43
N ALA A 71 0.96 -26.41 8.91
CA ALA A 71 -0.16 -26.85 8.08
C ALA A 71 -1.03 -25.67 7.62
N SER A 72 -1.34 -24.74 8.53
CA SER A 72 -2.12 -23.53 8.21
C SER A 72 -1.42 -22.67 7.16
N GLU A 73 -0.13 -22.40 7.32
CA GLU A 73 0.66 -21.60 6.39
C GLU A 73 0.69 -22.23 4.99
N ILE A 74 0.86 -23.55 4.91
CA ILE A 74 0.85 -24.27 3.63
C ILE A 74 -0.52 -24.15 2.95
N GLU A 75 -1.62 -24.30 3.69
CA GLU A 75 -2.98 -24.15 3.14
C GLU A 75 -3.20 -22.73 2.60
N ASP A 76 -2.76 -21.72 3.35
CA ASP A 76 -2.82 -20.30 2.94
C ASP A 76 -2.03 -20.03 1.67
N GLU A 77 -0.81 -20.56 1.56
CA GLU A 77 0.05 -20.40 0.40
C GLU A 77 -0.49 -21.12 -0.84
N ILE A 78 -1.11 -22.30 -0.67
CA ILE A 78 -1.78 -23.02 -1.76
C ILE A 78 -2.99 -22.23 -2.27
N GLU A 79 -3.80 -21.68 -1.37
CA GLU A 79 -4.94 -20.84 -1.73
C GLU A 79 -4.46 -19.60 -2.50
N ALA A 80 -3.47 -18.89 -1.96
CA ALA A 80 -2.88 -17.72 -2.61
C ALA A 80 -2.33 -18.05 -4.01
N LEU A 81 -1.67 -19.19 -4.19
CA LEU A 81 -1.17 -19.62 -5.49
C LEU A 81 -2.31 -19.92 -6.48
N LYS A 82 -3.42 -20.51 -6.03
CA LYS A 82 -4.60 -20.74 -6.87
C LYS A 82 -5.22 -19.41 -7.29
N GLU A 83 -5.45 -18.51 -6.35
CA GLU A 83 -5.94 -17.16 -6.62
C GLU A 83 -5.02 -16.41 -7.58
N LEU A 84 -3.70 -16.46 -7.35
CA LEU A 84 -2.70 -15.87 -8.21
C LEU A 84 -2.88 -16.38 -9.64
N LYS A 85 -2.97 -17.69 -9.87
CA LYS A 85 -3.11 -18.27 -11.24
C LYS A 85 -4.37 -17.78 -11.95
N GLU A 86 -5.46 -17.60 -11.23
CA GLU A 86 -6.76 -17.21 -11.77
C GLU A 86 -7.01 -15.69 -11.76
N TYR A 87 -6.12 -14.91 -11.12
CA TYR A 87 -6.32 -13.48 -10.93
C TYR A 87 -6.40 -12.72 -12.25
N GLU A 88 -7.56 -12.14 -12.53
CA GLU A 88 -7.79 -11.24 -13.66
C GLU A 88 -8.44 -9.95 -13.17
N HIS A 89 -8.17 -8.85 -13.87
CA HIS A 89 -8.77 -7.57 -13.55
C HIS A 89 -9.28 -6.87 -14.80
N PRO A 90 -10.58 -6.52 -14.90
CA PRO A 90 -11.19 -6.06 -16.16
C PRO A 90 -10.62 -4.74 -16.69
N ASN A 91 -10.08 -3.91 -15.79
CA ASN A 91 -9.56 -2.59 -16.13
C ASN A 91 -8.03 -2.53 -16.30
N ILE A 92 -7.33 -3.67 -16.19
CA ILE A 92 -5.88 -3.75 -16.31
C ILE A 92 -5.52 -4.56 -17.55
N ALA A 93 -4.64 -4.02 -18.38
CA ALA A 93 -4.15 -4.75 -19.56
C ALA A 93 -3.41 -6.01 -19.13
N LYS A 94 -3.65 -7.12 -19.84
CA LYS A 94 -3.08 -8.43 -19.52
C LYS A 94 -1.54 -8.41 -19.48
N GLU A 95 -0.93 -7.64 -20.38
CA GLU A 95 0.52 -7.46 -20.47
C GLU A 95 1.09 -6.79 -19.22
N LEU A 96 0.42 -5.75 -18.73
CA LEU A 96 0.82 -5.03 -17.51
C LEU A 96 0.64 -5.91 -16.27
N LEU A 97 -0.47 -6.65 -16.19
CA LEU A 97 -0.69 -7.60 -15.09
C LEU A 97 0.36 -8.71 -15.09
N ASN A 98 0.71 -9.24 -16.27
CA ASN A 98 1.79 -10.22 -16.42
C ASN A 98 3.16 -9.67 -16.04
N GLN A 99 3.43 -8.40 -16.31
CA GLN A 99 4.64 -7.74 -15.84
C GLN A 99 4.66 -7.68 -14.30
N TRP A 100 3.57 -7.24 -13.67
CA TRP A 100 3.50 -7.18 -12.19
C TRP A 100 3.63 -8.54 -11.53
N ARG A 101 3.10 -9.60 -12.16
CA ARG A 101 3.28 -10.98 -11.69
C ARG A 101 4.76 -11.37 -11.64
N LYS A 102 5.51 -11.06 -12.70
CA LYS A 102 6.96 -11.34 -12.75
C LYS A 102 7.72 -10.55 -11.68
N GLU A 103 7.42 -9.26 -11.54
CA GLU A 103 8.07 -8.42 -10.54
C GLU A 103 7.73 -8.89 -9.12
N ALA A 104 6.49 -9.30 -8.86
CA ALA A 104 6.09 -9.87 -7.57
C ALA A 104 6.79 -11.21 -7.28
N GLU A 105 6.92 -12.09 -8.28
CA GLU A 105 7.69 -13.34 -8.19
C GLU A 105 9.17 -13.09 -7.91
N GLU A 106 9.79 -12.10 -8.54
CA GLU A 106 11.18 -11.72 -8.29
C GLU A 106 11.40 -11.16 -6.87
N GLU A 107 10.43 -10.39 -6.34
CA GLU A 107 10.50 -9.79 -5.01
C GLU A 107 10.17 -10.80 -3.88
N ASN A 108 9.30 -11.78 -4.16
CA ASN A 108 8.72 -12.68 -3.15
C ASN A 108 8.75 -14.15 -3.61
N GLU A 109 9.90 -14.64 -4.10
CA GLU A 109 10.06 -15.93 -4.80
C GLU A 109 9.41 -17.14 -4.09
N ARG A 110 9.42 -17.17 -2.75
CA ARG A 110 8.92 -18.28 -1.94
C ARG A 110 7.53 -18.07 -1.31
N TYR A 111 6.95 -16.88 -1.44
CA TYR A 111 5.73 -16.49 -0.71
C TYR A 111 4.64 -16.01 -1.67
N PHE A 112 3.77 -16.92 -2.11
CA PHE A 112 2.67 -16.64 -3.03
C PHE A 112 1.62 -15.73 -2.43
N ARG A 113 1.39 -15.78 -1.11
CA ARG A 113 0.49 -14.82 -0.44
C ARG A 113 1.01 -13.40 -0.60
N LEU A 114 2.31 -13.17 -0.39
CA LEU A 114 2.94 -11.86 -0.61
C LEU A 114 2.93 -11.44 -2.08
N GLN A 115 3.13 -12.37 -3.02
CA GLN A 115 3.02 -12.09 -4.45
C GLN A 115 1.61 -11.58 -4.82
N LEU A 116 0.57 -12.25 -4.32
CA LEU A 116 -0.81 -11.87 -4.55
C LEU A 116 -1.11 -10.49 -3.96
N GLU A 117 -0.72 -10.25 -2.71
CA GLU A 117 -0.91 -8.96 -2.04
C GLU A 117 -0.26 -7.80 -2.80
N GLU A 118 0.94 -8.00 -3.33
CA GLU A 118 1.65 -6.99 -4.11
C GLU A 118 0.93 -6.69 -5.44
N ILE A 119 0.41 -7.70 -6.13
CA ILE A 119 -0.42 -7.51 -7.33
C ILE A 119 -1.67 -6.71 -7.00
N GLU A 120 -2.41 -7.10 -5.97
CA GLU A 120 -3.62 -6.39 -5.58
C GLU A 120 -3.35 -4.95 -5.17
N LYS A 121 -2.26 -4.72 -4.44
CA LYS A 121 -1.80 -3.40 -4.04
C LYS A 121 -1.51 -2.53 -5.26
N ARG A 122 -0.82 -3.07 -6.27
CA ARG A 122 -0.54 -2.37 -7.54
C ARG A 122 -1.81 -2.08 -8.33
N VAL A 123 -2.77 -3.01 -8.36
CA VAL A 123 -4.09 -2.78 -8.95
C VAL A 123 -4.80 -1.62 -8.24
N ARG A 124 -4.90 -1.67 -6.91
CA ARG A 124 -5.52 -0.59 -6.11
C ARG A 124 -4.86 0.76 -6.36
N GLN A 125 -3.52 0.80 -6.43
CA GLN A 125 -2.77 2.02 -6.74
C GLN A 125 -3.07 2.53 -8.16
N HIS A 126 -3.06 1.65 -9.14
CA HIS A 126 -3.35 2.00 -10.54
C HIS A 126 -4.76 2.57 -10.70
N GLU A 127 -5.77 1.94 -10.09
CA GLU A 127 -7.14 2.43 -10.11
C GLU A 127 -7.27 3.77 -9.40
N SER A 128 -6.61 3.94 -8.25
CA SER A 128 -6.59 5.21 -7.51
C SER A 128 -6.02 6.35 -8.37
N ILE A 129 -4.90 6.12 -9.06
CA ILE A 129 -4.29 7.09 -9.98
C ILE A 129 -5.24 7.39 -11.14
N LYS A 130 -5.81 6.38 -11.77
CA LYS A 130 -6.76 6.53 -12.89
C LYS A 130 -7.98 7.34 -12.48
N ASN A 131 -8.55 7.05 -11.31
CA ASN A 131 -9.70 7.78 -10.77
C ASN A 131 -9.34 9.24 -10.45
N THR A 132 -8.18 9.47 -9.84
CA THR A 132 -7.67 10.82 -9.55
C THR A 132 -7.48 11.61 -10.83
N ARG A 133 -6.85 11.04 -11.86
CA ARG A 133 -6.68 11.67 -13.16
C ARG A 133 -8.02 12.03 -13.79
N ARG A 134 -8.98 11.07 -13.82
CA ARG A 134 -10.33 11.32 -14.35
C ARG A 134 -11.03 12.50 -13.65
N GLU A 135 -10.86 12.64 -12.34
CA GLU A 135 -11.50 13.71 -11.57
C GLU A 135 -10.75 15.05 -11.66
N ILE A 136 -9.42 15.02 -11.63
CA ILE A 136 -8.59 16.22 -11.47
C ILE A 136 -8.08 16.78 -12.80
N ASP A 137 -7.85 15.95 -13.83
CA ASP A 137 -7.37 16.43 -15.14
C ASP A 137 -8.24 17.56 -15.72
N PRO A 138 -9.59 17.47 -15.70
CA PRO A 138 -10.45 18.55 -16.21
C PRO A 138 -10.33 19.84 -15.40
N LEU A 139 -9.99 19.72 -14.10
CA LEU A 139 -9.91 20.81 -13.15
C LEU A 139 -8.49 21.36 -12.99
N LYS A 140 -7.50 20.72 -13.61
CA LYS A 140 -6.08 21.00 -13.38
C LYS A 140 -5.74 22.49 -13.56
N GLN A 141 -6.23 23.10 -14.63
CA GLN A 141 -5.96 24.52 -14.90
C GLN A 141 -6.52 25.43 -13.82
N ILE A 142 -7.82 25.29 -13.52
CA ILE A 142 -8.49 26.17 -12.55
C ILE A 142 -7.90 25.97 -11.14
N LEU A 143 -7.51 24.74 -10.80
CA LEU A 143 -6.84 24.46 -9.52
C LEU A 143 -5.49 25.18 -9.41
N ILE A 144 -4.67 25.16 -10.47
CA ILE A 144 -3.39 25.88 -10.52
C ILE A 144 -3.62 27.39 -10.42
N GLU A 145 -4.59 27.94 -11.14
CA GLU A 145 -4.92 29.37 -11.10
C GLU A 145 -5.41 29.80 -9.71
N LEU A 146 -6.31 29.03 -9.09
CA LEU A 146 -6.81 29.32 -7.75
C LEU A 146 -5.71 29.20 -6.70
N GLU A 147 -4.81 28.23 -6.85
CA GLU A 147 -3.65 28.11 -5.97
C GLU A 147 -2.67 29.27 -6.16
N ASP A 148 -2.47 29.76 -7.38
CA ASP A 148 -1.66 30.95 -7.63
C ASP A 148 -2.25 32.20 -6.93
N ILE A 149 -3.57 32.39 -7.02
CA ILE A 149 -4.28 33.46 -6.29
C ILE A 149 -4.06 33.34 -4.78
N VAL A 150 -4.28 32.15 -4.20
CA VAL A 150 -4.13 31.94 -2.75
C VAL A 150 -2.66 32.01 -2.31
N GLY A 151 -1.75 31.45 -3.10
CA GLY A 151 -0.33 31.38 -2.82
C GLY A 151 0.35 32.75 -2.86
N ASN A 152 -0.13 33.65 -3.73
CA ASN A 152 0.32 35.04 -3.76
C ASN A 152 -0.11 35.84 -2.52
N GLU A 153 -1.08 35.34 -1.74
CA GLU A 153 -1.47 35.92 -0.45
C GLU A 153 -0.73 35.28 0.75
N CYS A 154 0.21 34.37 0.50
CA CYS A 154 0.96 33.68 1.55
C CYS A 154 2.32 34.35 1.82
N TYR A 155 2.41 35.12 2.92
CA TYR A 155 3.61 35.90 3.26
C TYR A 155 4.40 35.32 4.44
N ASN A 156 5.72 35.50 4.43
CA ASN A 156 6.57 35.18 5.56
C ASN A 156 6.52 36.29 6.61
N GLY A 157 5.98 35.99 7.79
CA GLY A 157 5.86 36.95 8.90
C GLY A 157 7.18 37.39 9.54
N ASN A 158 8.30 36.72 9.25
CA ASN A 158 9.64 37.12 9.72
C ASN A 158 10.29 38.19 8.82
N ILE A 159 9.63 38.56 7.72
CA ILE A 159 10.04 39.66 6.84
C ILE A 159 9.14 40.86 7.19
N GLN A 160 9.74 42.05 7.29
CA GLN A 160 8.99 43.29 7.52
C GLN A 160 8.10 43.55 6.30
N ASN A 161 6.83 43.17 6.39
CA ASN A 161 5.79 43.36 5.37
C ASN A 161 5.01 44.68 5.54
N TYR A 162 5.33 45.44 6.60
CA TYR A 162 4.70 46.71 6.94
C TYR A 162 5.74 47.81 7.03
N SER A 163 5.45 48.96 6.42
CA SER A 163 6.25 50.17 6.60
C SER A 163 6.16 50.67 8.04
N SER A 164 7.04 51.60 8.43
CA SER A 164 6.98 52.27 9.75
C SER A 164 5.65 53.00 10.03
N TRP A 165 4.76 53.11 9.04
CA TRP A 165 3.43 53.73 9.14
C TRP A 165 2.26 52.74 9.03
N GLY A 166 2.53 51.42 9.01
CA GLY A 166 1.50 50.38 9.01
C GLY A 166 0.87 50.10 7.65
N GLU A 167 1.41 50.67 6.56
CA GLU A 167 1.02 50.33 5.20
C GLU A 167 1.62 48.97 4.81
N LEU A 168 0.81 48.12 4.17
CA LEU A 168 1.25 46.84 3.64
C LEU A 168 2.14 47.09 2.41
N GLU A 169 3.46 47.14 2.61
CA GLU A 169 4.47 47.23 1.55
C GLU A 169 4.84 45.83 1.02
N SER A 170 3.85 44.97 0.84
CA SER A 170 4.06 43.62 0.28
C SER A 170 4.25 43.63 -1.24
N GLU A 171 3.79 44.67 -1.93
CA GLU A 171 4.01 44.87 -3.37
C GLU A 171 5.52 45.04 -3.66
N GLY A 172 6.14 43.98 -4.18
CA GLY A 172 7.55 43.98 -4.61
C GLY A 172 8.52 43.17 -3.74
N ARG A 173 8.05 42.52 -2.66
CA ARG A 173 8.84 41.53 -1.88
C ARG A 173 8.29 40.12 -2.03
N SER A 174 7.90 39.78 -3.25
CA SER A 174 7.21 38.57 -3.68
C SER A 174 8.08 37.31 -3.59
N PHE A 175 8.43 36.88 -2.39
CA PHE A 175 8.92 35.53 -2.16
C PHE A 175 7.71 34.62 -1.95
N ARG A 176 7.11 34.16 -3.05
CA ARG A 176 6.06 33.14 -3.01
C ARG A 176 6.59 31.92 -2.26
N TYR A 177 5.83 31.48 -1.26
CA TYR A 177 6.17 30.27 -0.54
C TYR A 177 6.06 29.08 -1.49
N PRO A 178 7.05 28.17 -1.56
CA PRO A 178 6.98 27.07 -2.51
C PRO A 178 5.97 26.02 -2.05
N VAL A 179 5.24 25.45 -3.01
CA VAL A 179 4.42 24.28 -2.76
C VAL A 179 5.31 23.04 -2.78
N LYS A 180 5.15 22.16 -1.80
CA LYS A 180 5.76 20.83 -1.80
C LYS A 180 4.82 19.80 -2.39
N PHE A 181 5.37 18.89 -3.17
CA PHE A 181 4.67 17.80 -3.83
C PHE A 181 5.35 16.47 -3.52
N PHE A 182 4.60 15.38 -3.60
CA PHE A 182 5.11 14.02 -3.50
C PHE A 182 4.82 13.28 -4.81
N ASP A 183 5.87 12.78 -5.47
CA ASP A 183 5.77 12.07 -6.76
C ASP A 183 5.55 10.55 -6.62
N GLY A 184 5.27 10.06 -5.41
CA GLY A 184 5.21 8.64 -5.09
C GLY A 184 6.52 8.06 -4.56
N LYS A 185 7.65 8.77 -4.73
CA LYS A 185 8.98 8.34 -4.26
C LYS A 185 9.64 9.36 -3.35
N LYS A 186 9.56 10.65 -3.69
CA LYS A 186 10.23 11.72 -2.96
C LYS A 186 9.41 13.00 -2.94
N GLU A 187 9.67 13.80 -1.92
CA GLU A 187 9.20 15.18 -1.88
C GLU A 187 10.05 16.07 -2.76
N HIS A 188 9.41 17.02 -3.43
CA HIS A 188 10.10 18.10 -4.11
C HIS A 188 9.26 19.38 -4.06
N LYS A 189 9.93 20.53 -4.23
CA LYS A 189 9.28 21.84 -4.14
C LYS A 189 9.21 22.52 -5.49
N LYS A 190 8.11 23.21 -5.76
CA LYS A 190 7.93 24.07 -6.94
C LYS A 190 7.43 25.45 -6.50
N TRP A 191 7.99 26.49 -7.11
CA TRP A 191 7.54 27.87 -6.94
C TRP A 191 6.48 28.26 -7.96
N ASN A 192 6.52 27.62 -9.13
CA ASN A 192 5.54 27.79 -10.19
C ASN A 192 5.10 26.41 -10.64
N VAL A 193 3.78 26.19 -10.69
CA VAL A 193 3.18 24.92 -11.05
C VAL A 193 2.57 25.07 -12.43
N THR A 194 2.96 24.18 -13.35
CA THR A 194 2.42 24.16 -14.72
C THR A 194 1.50 22.96 -14.90
N LYS A 195 0.72 22.95 -15.99
CA LYS A 195 -0.19 21.84 -16.36
C LYS A 195 0.51 20.51 -16.59
N ASP A 196 1.82 20.51 -16.78
CA ASP A 196 2.62 19.31 -17.07
C ASP A 196 2.73 18.39 -15.85
N ILE A 197 2.41 18.89 -14.65
CA ILE A 197 2.37 18.09 -13.43
C ILE A 197 1.27 17.00 -13.53
N PRO A 198 1.60 15.73 -13.21
CA PRO A 198 0.59 14.67 -13.12
C PRO A 198 -0.49 15.02 -12.09
N SER A 199 -1.75 14.62 -12.35
CA SER A 199 -2.87 14.97 -11.46
C SER A 199 -2.76 14.32 -10.08
N GLU A 200 -2.26 13.09 -10.05
CA GLU A 200 -1.95 12.36 -8.83
C GLU A 200 -0.83 13.01 -8.00
N GLU A 201 0.10 13.71 -8.64
CA GLU A 201 1.12 14.51 -7.95
C GLU A 201 0.53 15.84 -7.49
N LEU A 202 -0.18 16.55 -8.37
CA LEU A 202 -0.79 17.86 -8.08
C LEU A 202 -1.64 17.84 -6.81
N ILE A 203 -2.47 16.81 -6.65
CA ILE A 203 -3.39 16.70 -5.51
C ILE A 203 -2.67 16.41 -4.18
N THR A 204 -1.36 16.11 -4.20
CA THR A 204 -0.53 16.01 -2.99
C THR A 204 0.03 17.36 -2.55
N GLY A 205 -0.09 18.39 -3.39
CA GLY A 205 0.55 19.67 -3.16
C GLY A 205 0.12 20.34 -1.86
N TYR A 206 1.09 20.71 -1.03
CA TYR A 206 0.86 21.33 0.27
C TYR A 206 1.86 22.44 0.59
N TYR A 207 1.42 23.37 1.44
CA TYR A 207 2.26 24.38 2.06
C TYR A 207 2.66 23.97 3.48
N PRO A 208 3.96 23.82 3.77
CA PRO A 208 4.42 23.57 5.14
C PRO A 208 4.40 24.85 5.99
N PHE A 209 3.75 24.79 7.15
CA PHE A 209 3.65 25.85 8.14
C PHE A 209 4.13 25.35 9.51
N GLY A 210 5.45 25.30 9.69
CA GLY A 210 6.06 24.73 10.89
C GLY A 210 5.75 23.23 10.99
N ALA A 211 5.02 22.83 12.03
CA ALA A 211 4.56 21.45 12.21
C ALA A 211 3.22 21.15 11.50
N ASN A 212 2.57 22.15 10.90
CA ASN A 212 1.29 22.01 10.22
C ASN A 212 1.46 22.08 8.70
N GLU A 213 0.47 21.58 7.96
CA GLU A 213 0.47 21.59 6.50
C GLU A 213 -0.90 22.00 5.95
N LEU A 214 -0.90 22.89 4.95
CA LEU A 214 -2.10 23.22 4.18
C LEU A 214 -2.08 22.48 2.84
N ASN A 215 -2.90 21.44 2.73
CA ASN A 215 -3.10 20.67 1.49
C ASN A 215 -3.91 21.49 0.46
N ILE A 216 -3.25 22.46 -0.17
CA ILE A 216 -3.90 23.54 -0.92
C ILE A 216 -4.76 23.03 -2.07
N TYR A 217 -4.25 22.12 -2.91
CA TYR A 217 -5.00 21.60 -4.05
C TYR A 217 -6.21 20.76 -3.65
N ARG A 218 -6.09 19.98 -2.57
CA ARG A 218 -7.25 19.23 -2.00
C ARG A 218 -8.30 20.17 -1.44
N ALA A 219 -7.88 21.24 -0.77
CA ALA A 219 -8.80 22.23 -0.23
C ALA A 219 -9.56 22.94 -1.36
N LEU A 220 -8.86 23.41 -2.39
CA LEU A 220 -9.45 24.07 -3.55
C LEU A 220 -10.38 23.13 -4.33
N HIS A 221 -10.01 21.87 -4.50
CA HIS A 221 -10.88 20.88 -5.12
C HIS A 221 -12.20 20.72 -4.33
N LYS A 222 -12.14 20.65 -3.00
CA LYS A 222 -13.34 20.60 -2.14
C LYS A 222 -14.19 21.87 -2.26
N VAL A 223 -13.57 23.05 -2.34
CA VAL A 223 -14.27 24.32 -2.56
C VAL A 223 -15.02 24.30 -3.89
N LEU A 224 -14.35 23.90 -4.98
CA LEU A 224 -14.96 23.77 -6.30
C LEU A 224 -16.16 22.82 -6.31
N LYS A 225 -16.04 21.65 -5.67
CA LYS A 225 -17.15 20.70 -5.52
C LYS A 225 -18.30 21.25 -4.68
N HIS A 226 -18.00 22.02 -3.63
CA HIS A 226 -19.01 22.69 -2.82
C HIS A 226 -19.76 23.76 -3.63
N LEU A 227 -19.05 24.54 -4.45
CA LEU A 227 -19.63 25.54 -5.34
C LEU A 227 -20.53 24.90 -6.41
N GLU A 228 -20.08 23.80 -7.02
CA GLU A 228 -20.89 23.06 -8.00
C GLU A 228 -22.18 22.53 -7.38
N LYS A 229 -22.07 21.87 -6.22
CA LYS A 229 -23.20 21.22 -5.56
C LYS A 229 -24.23 22.21 -5.03
N ASN A 230 -23.79 23.31 -4.42
CA ASN A 230 -24.69 24.18 -3.65
C ASN A 230 -25.05 25.49 -4.34
N TYR A 231 -24.25 25.93 -5.31
CA TYR A 231 -24.42 27.24 -5.96
C TYR A 231 -24.55 27.14 -7.48
N GLY A 232 -24.64 25.94 -8.04
CA GLY A 232 -24.81 25.72 -9.49
C GLY A 232 -23.60 26.13 -10.32
N PHE A 233 -22.43 26.25 -9.69
CA PHE A 233 -21.19 26.56 -10.39
C PHE A 233 -20.87 25.44 -11.40
N LYS A 234 -20.64 25.81 -12.66
CA LYS A 234 -20.33 24.82 -13.71
C LYS A 234 -18.83 24.60 -13.76
N LEU A 235 -18.40 23.43 -13.30
CA LEU A 235 -16.99 23.06 -13.44
C LEU A 235 -16.64 22.73 -14.90
N PRO A 236 -15.40 22.99 -15.32
CA PRO A 236 -14.88 22.49 -16.58
C PRO A 236 -15.06 20.97 -16.65
N LYS A 237 -15.59 20.49 -17.77
CA LYS A 237 -15.71 19.06 -18.06
C LYS A 237 -14.79 18.72 -19.23
N THR A 238 -14.28 17.49 -19.21
CA THR A 238 -13.55 16.89 -20.33
C THR A 238 -14.43 16.73 -21.56
#